data_AF-A0A923NFX3-F1
#
_entry.id   AF-A0A923NFX3-F1
#
_cell.length_a   1.000
_cell.length_b   1.000
_cell.length_c   1.000
_cell.angle_alpha   90.00
_cell.angle_beta   90.00
_cell.angle_gamma   90.00
#
_symmetry.space_group_name_H-M   'P 1'
#
loop_
_entity.id
_entity.type
_entity.pdbx_description
1 polymer ?
#
loop_
_entity_poly.entity_id
_entity_poly.type
_entity_poly.pdbx_seq_one_letter_code
_entity_poly.pdbx_strand_id
1 'polypeptide(L)'
;MDEKSFNLPPAPAGVRNWIIKDVIEKTYIIYNKKKNEAVCTRCGHRFRADRFPMKNNDTGICPKCKSKATYKAEGIGRKKLAEHFRVLVLTHRGNTVYGSLTEITATFENVGKPELHGWISAVYVFNKNEQSYYKHTPSWCWGTDHWEQIKAVKLPHPPSGMNWYSRPKFERTEVYKGNLKRTFLNSCLKYGWQPDMFQRNEFDAYDLISYINLHLKYQSIELLAKAGLECFVVEKVFGRIGSGCINWRGRSLEKILRLPRRHIKKLRGRYVNFQELSFFQNLTEKEKSFSWETITKAADAFEGDEARRIGKFISVMKWAEWAGKQNVNKYDWLDYIKDCRLLGLDTRKKSILLPEDFAEVHRRLSEQVKIQRTELENAAIKKVAALQKMDIKRNGFILKIAESQEDLNVESSVLGHCVRTYGDKVAEGETIIYFIRREEKPDEPYYTLEIKPEGKFIQCRGEHNCNMTPEVEAFKDMVVAEFNRRLKRKERKAA
;
A
#
# COMPACT_ATOMS: atom_id res chain seq x y z
N MET A 1 -27.37 -29.10 -17.99
CA MET A 1 -26.09 -29.80 -17.73
C MET A 1 -26.03 -29.96 -16.23
N ASP A 2 -25.99 -31.19 -15.72
CA ASP A 2 -26.08 -31.43 -14.28
C ASP A 2 -24.70 -31.80 -13.71
N GLU A 3 -24.50 -31.75 -12.39
CA GLU A 3 -23.21 -32.11 -11.76
C GLU A 3 -22.68 -33.49 -12.20
N LYS A 4 -23.59 -34.46 -12.40
CA LYS A 4 -23.29 -35.81 -12.89
C LYS A 4 -22.72 -35.83 -14.31
N SER A 5 -22.99 -34.79 -15.12
CA SER A 5 -22.52 -34.71 -16.51
C SER A 5 -21.01 -34.48 -16.63
N PHE A 6 -20.36 -33.93 -15.59
CA PHE A 6 -18.92 -33.70 -15.59
C PHE A 6 -18.09 -34.93 -15.20
N ASN A 7 -18.74 -35.98 -14.67
CA ASN A 7 -18.10 -37.24 -14.25
C ASN A 7 -16.84 -37.02 -13.38
N LEU A 8 -16.96 -36.13 -12.39
CA LEU A 8 -15.86 -35.71 -11.54
C LEU A 8 -15.28 -36.89 -10.74
N PRO A 9 -13.95 -37.00 -10.60
CA PRO A 9 -13.35 -37.91 -9.63
C PRO A 9 -13.83 -37.60 -8.21
N PRO A 10 -13.99 -38.61 -7.34
CA PRO A 10 -14.38 -38.39 -5.96
C PRO A 10 -13.35 -37.53 -5.23
N ALA A 11 -13.82 -36.68 -4.32
CA ALA A 11 -12.94 -35.87 -3.49
C ALA A 11 -11.99 -36.77 -2.66
N PRO A 12 -10.72 -36.39 -2.48
CA PRO A 12 -9.80 -37.15 -1.64
C PRO A 12 -10.31 -37.33 -0.21
N ALA A 13 -10.13 -38.51 0.38
CA ALA A 13 -10.64 -38.86 1.71
C ALA A 13 -10.20 -37.88 2.83
N GLY A 14 -9.06 -37.21 2.67
CA GLY A 14 -8.52 -36.25 3.64
C GLY A 14 -9.23 -34.88 3.67
N VAL A 15 -9.97 -34.50 2.62
CA VAL A 15 -10.51 -33.13 2.46
C VAL A 15 -11.41 -32.73 3.62
N ARG A 16 -12.35 -33.59 4.03
CA ARG A 16 -13.29 -33.26 5.13
C ARG A 16 -12.57 -33.03 6.46
N ASN A 17 -11.58 -33.86 6.78
CA ASN A 17 -10.80 -33.73 8.01
C ASN A 17 -9.91 -32.49 7.97
N TRP A 18 -9.31 -32.19 6.83
CA TRP A 18 -8.54 -30.96 6.60
C TRP A 18 -9.42 -29.72 6.69
N ILE A 19 -10.67 -29.73 6.22
CA ILE A 19 -11.58 -28.58 6.41
C ILE A 19 -11.81 -28.31 7.91
N ILE A 20 -12.16 -29.34 8.68
CA ILE A 20 -12.48 -29.20 10.10
C ILE A 20 -11.26 -28.76 10.91
N LYS A 21 -10.09 -29.28 10.55
CA LYS A 21 -8.83 -28.96 11.20
C LYS A 21 -8.24 -27.68 10.62
N ASP A 22 -7.84 -27.60 9.39
CA ASP A 22 -6.93 -26.52 8.98
C ASP A 22 -7.65 -25.31 8.37
N VAL A 23 -8.90 -25.45 7.90
CA VAL A 23 -9.64 -24.35 7.23
C VAL A 23 -10.57 -23.56 8.16
N ILE A 24 -11.30 -24.26 9.03
CA ILE A 24 -12.21 -23.60 9.98
C ILE A 24 -11.38 -22.86 11.03
N GLU A 25 -11.57 -21.54 11.14
CA GLU A 25 -10.79 -20.70 12.05
C GLU A 25 -11.37 -20.72 13.47
N LYS A 26 -12.70 -20.71 13.62
CA LYS A 26 -13.35 -20.62 14.92
C LYS A 26 -13.50 -22.01 15.52
N THR A 27 -13.04 -22.15 16.75
CA THR A 27 -13.29 -23.33 17.58
C THR A 27 -14.20 -22.96 18.74
N TYR A 28 -15.16 -23.83 19.04
CA TYR A 28 -16.04 -23.68 20.18
C TYR A 28 -15.93 -24.88 21.11
N ILE A 29 -16.22 -24.65 22.38
CA ILE A 29 -16.49 -25.70 23.35
C ILE A 29 -17.94 -25.53 23.78
N ILE A 30 -18.79 -26.47 23.37
CA ILE A 30 -20.21 -26.46 23.68
C ILE A 30 -20.39 -27.22 24.99
N TYR A 31 -20.93 -26.56 26.03
CA TYR A 31 -21.00 -27.12 27.38
C TYR A 31 -22.41 -27.09 27.97
N ASN A 32 -22.69 -28.04 28.85
CA ASN A 32 -23.90 -28.12 29.64
C ASN A 32 -23.56 -28.45 31.10
N LYS A 33 -23.80 -27.48 32.00
CA LYS A 33 -23.53 -27.63 33.43
C LYS A 33 -24.45 -28.65 34.11
N LYS A 34 -25.70 -28.78 33.66
CA LYS A 34 -26.66 -29.76 34.22
C LYS A 34 -26.26 -31.19 33.86
N LYS A 35 -25.81 -31.42 32.62
CA LYS A 35 -25.31 -32.72 32.15
C LYS A 35 -23.84 -33.00 32.53
N ASN A 36 -23.15 -32.01 33.10
CA ASN A 36 -21.71 -32.02 33.35
C ASN A 36 -20.86 -32.44 32.13
N GLU A 37 -21.23 -31.97 30.94
CA GLU A 37 -20.57 -32.35 29.68
C GLU A 37 -20.12 -31.12 28.89
N ALA A 38 -18.93 -31.19 28.29
CA ALA A 38 -18.41 -30.23 27.34
C ALA A 38 -17.79 -30.93 26.13
N VAL A 39 -18.01 -30.39 24.93
CA VAL A 39 -17.58 -30.97 23.66
C VAL A 39 -16.83 -29.95 22.83
N CYS A 40 -15.62 -30.29 22.39
CA CYS A 40 -14.82 -29.44 21.51
C CYS A 40 -15.22 -29.63 20.04
N THR A 41 -15.54 -28.54 19.33
CA THR A 41 -15.96 -28.62 17.92
C THR A 41 -14.82 -28.96 16.96
N ARG A 42 -13.56 -28.71 17.33
CA ARG A 42 -12.37 -29.02 16.52
C ARG A 42 -12.06 -30.52 16.47
N CYS A 43 -11.92 -31.14 17.65
CA CYS A 43 -11.47 -32.53 17.75
C CYS A 43 -12.59 -33.52 18.10
N GLY A 44 -13.76 -33.04 18.53
CA GLY A 44 -14.87 -33.87 18.98
C GLY A 44 -14.71 -34.48 20.37
N HIS A 45 -13.68 -34.08 21.14
CA HIS A 45 -13.46 -34.62 22.48
C HIS A 45 -14.54 -34.16 23.46
N ARG A 46 -15.10 -35.12 24.19
CA ARG A 46 -16.07 -34.93 25.28
C ARG A 46 -15.34 -35.02 26.62
N PHE A 47 -15.61 -34.09 27.53
CA PHE A 47 -15.00 -34.02 28.86
C PHE A 47 -15.95 -33.36 29.86
N ARG A 48 -15.64 -33.47 31.16
CA ARG A 48 -16.50 -32.94 32.22
C ARG A 48 -16.42 -31.41 32.29
N ALA A 49 -17.58 -30.76 32.39
CA ALA A 49 -17.68 -29.30 32.37
C ALA A 49 -17.27 -28.67 33.71
N ASP A 50 -17.52 -29.35 34.84
CA ASP A 50 -17.19 -28.92 36.21
C ASP A 50 -15.69 -28.69 36.47
N ARG A 51 -14.82 -29.39 35.73
CA ARG A 51 -13.36 -29.26 35.84
C ARG A 51 -12.81 -27.92 35.32
N PHE A 52 -13.64 -27.11 34.68
CA PHE A 52 -13.23 -25.85 34.07
C PHE A 52 -14.22 -24.75 34.41
N PRO A 53 -13.77 -23.51 34.69
CA PRO A 53 -14.65 -22.39 34.99
C PRO A 53 -15.33 -21.85 33.71
N MET A 54 -16.21 -22.65 33.09
CA MET A 54 -16.85 -22.29 31.83
C MET A 54 -17.95 -21.25 32.01
N LYS A 55 -17.80 -20.12 31.31
CA LYS A 55 -18.80 -19.06 31.18
C LYS A 55 -19.03 -18.78 29.69
N ASN A 56 -20.29 -18.55 29.33
CA ASN A 56 -20.68 -18.36 27.94
C ASN A 56 -19.99 -17.13 27.32
N ASN A 57 -19.46 -17.29 26.11
CA ASN A 57 -18.64 -16.31 25.37
C ASN A 57 -17.22 -16.07 25.90
N ASP A 58 -16.83 -16.66 27.04
CA ASP A 58 -15.44 -16.62 27.48
C ASP A 58 -14.56 -17.54 26.63
N THR A 59 -13.24 -17.36 26.73
CA THR A 59 -12.26 -18.19 26.02
C THR A 59 -11.70 -19.28 26.91
N GLY A 60 -11.33 -20.40 26.32
CA GLY A 60 -10.67 -21.50 26.99
C GLY A 60 -9.85 -22.37 26.05
N ILE A 61 -9.27 -23.43 26.58
CA ILE A 61 -8.39 -24.34 25.84
C ILE A 61 -8.97 -25.76 25.92
N CYS A 62 -9.04 -26.44 24.78
CA CYS A 62 -9.43 -27.84 24.77
C CYS A 62 -8.36 -28.70 25.45
N PRO A 63 -8.69 -29.56 26.44
CA PRO A 63 -7.70 -30.36 27.15
C PRO A 63 -6.99 -31.40 26.26
N LYS A 64 -7.65 -31.85 25.17
CA LYS A 64 -7.10 -32.84 24.22
C LYS A 64 -6.28 -32.20 23.10
N CYS A 65 -6.90 -31.35 22.27
CA CYS A 65 -6.22 -30.80 21.08
C CYS A 65 -5.51 -29.46 21.33
N LYS A 66 -5.60 -28.92 22.54
CA LYS A 66 -4.99 -27.65 22.97
C LYS A 66 -5.39 -26.41 22.15
N SER A 67 -6.39 -26.54 21.28
CA SER A 67 -6.92 -25.41 20.52
C SER A 67 -7.64 -24.43 21.44
N LYS A 68 -7.36 -23.13 21.25
CA LYS A 68 -8.11 -22.04 21.86
C LYS A 68 -9.53 -22.04 21.29
N ALA A 69 -10.52 -21.92 22.16
CA ALA A 69 -11.93 -22.04 21.82
C ALA A 69 -12.79 -21.05 22.62
N THR A 70 -13.92 -20.67 22.05
CA THR A 70 -14.94 -19.88 22.77
C THR A 70 -15.97 -20.83 23.39
N TYR A 71 -16.23 -20.66 24.68
CA TYR A 71 -17.26 -21.41 25.38
C TYR A 71 -18.66 -20.99 24.93
N LYS A 72 -19.52 -21.96 24.65
CA LYS A 72 -20.92 -21.74 24.30
C LYS A 72 -21.81 -22.67 25.14
N ALA A 73 -22.78 -22.10 25.86
CA ALA A 73 -23.71 -22.90 26.64
C ALA A 73 -24.71 -23.61 25.72
N GLU A 74 -24.96 -24.91 25.93
CA GLU A 74 -25.86 -25.75 25.12
C GLU A 74 -27.27 -25.13 25.02
N GLY A 75 -27.77 -24.55 26.11
CA GLY A 75 -29.10 -23.93 26.19
C GLY A 75 -29.26 -22.55 25.55
N ILE A 76 -28.19 -21.96 25.00
CA ILE A 76 -28.26 -20.70 24.25
C ILE A 76 -28.26 -21.00 22.75
N GLY A 77 -29.16 -20.36 22.01
CA GLY A 77 -29.28 -20.57 20.56
C GLY A 77 -28.00 -20.28 19.79
N ARG A 78 -27.60 -21.20 18.89
CA ARG A 78 -26.37 -21.12 18.09
C ARG A 78 -26.61 -21.08 16.58
N LYS A 79 -27.86 -20.89 16.12
CA LYS A 79 -28.26 -20.87 14.69
C LYS A 79 -27.46 -19.89 13.83
N LYS A 80 -26.95 -18.80 14.41
CA LYS A 80 -26.15 -17.78 13.72
C LYS A 80 -24.64 -18.06 13.75
N LEU A 81 -24.18 -19.10 14.44
CA LEU A 81 -22.77 -19.50 14.44
C LEU A 81 -22.48 -20.29 13.17
N ALA A 82 -21.97 -19.58 12.17
CA ALA A 82 -21.53 -20.16 10.92
C ALA A 82 -20.23 -19.52 10.42
N GLU A 83 -19.47 -20.28 9.65
CA GLU A 83 -18.37 -19.80 8.80
C GLU A 83 -18.66 -20.14 7.35
N HIS A 84 -18.31 -19.22 6.46
CA HIS A 84 -18.54 -19.35 5.02
C HIS A 84 -17.20 -19.21 4.30
N PHE A 85 -16.82 -20.21 3.51
CA PHE A 85 -15.58 -20.23 2.75
C PHE A 85 -15.72 -21.12 1.51
N ARG A 86 -14.80 -20.97 0.56
CA ARG A 86 -14.71 -21.84 -0.61
C ARG A 86 -13.54 -22.79 -0.48
N VAL A 87 -13.70 -23.98 -1.06
CA VAL A 87 -12.65 -24.99 -1.16
C VAL A 87 -12.45 -25.37 -2.61
N LEU A 88 -11.23 -25.20 -3.11
CA LEU A 88 -10.78 -25.70 -4.40
C LEU A 88 -10.08 -27.04 -4.22
N VAL A 89 -10.56 -28.07 -4.90
CA VAL A 89 -9.91 -29.38 -4.97
C VAL A 89 -9.56 -29.70 -6.41
N LEU A 90 -8.28 -30.00 -6.67
CA LEU A 90 -7.82 -30.47 -7.97
C LEU A 90 -7.66 -31.98 -7.97
N THR A 91 -8.40 -32.67 -8.84
CA THR A 91 -8.31 -34.12 -9.05
C THR A 91 -7.95 -34.42 -10.50
N HIS A 92 -7.66 -35.67 -10.84
CA HIS A 92 -7.39 -36.07 -12.21
C HIS A 92 -8.02 -37.41 -12.54
N ARG A 93 -8.30 -37.63 -13.83
CA ARG A 93 -8.63 -38.94 -14.40
C ARG A 93 -7.87 -39.07 -15.71
N GLY A 94 -6.95 -40.03 -15.76
CA GLY A 94 -5.97 -40.10 -16.85
C GLY A 94 -5.22 -38.78 -16.97
N ASN A 95 -5.18 -38.23 -18.18
CA ASN A 95 -4.45 -36.99 -18.48
C ASN A 95 -5.29 -35.70 -18.28
N THR A 96 -6.54 -35.81 -17.82
CA THR A 96 -7.43 -34.65 -17.59
C THR A 96 -7.45 -34.29 -16.11
N VAL A 97 -7.28 -33.00 -15.82
CA VAL A 97 -7.40 -32.43 -14.47
C VAL A 97 -8.77 -31.79 -14.32
N TYR A 98 -9.39 -32.02 -13.18
CA TYR A 98 -10.67 -31.43 -12.79
C TYR A 98 -10.47 -30.57 -11.55
N GLY A 99 -10.90 -29.32 -11.61
CA GLY A 99 -11.00 -28.47 -10.43
C GLY A 99 -12.44 -28.36 -9.98
N SER A 100 -12.74 -28.68 -8.73
CA SER A 100 -14.05 -28.44 -8.13
C SER A 100 -13.93 -27.33 -7.09
N LEU A 101 -14.68 -26.26 -7.27
CA LEU A 101 -14.84 -25.18 -6.30
C LEU A 101 -16.15 -25.41 -5.56
N THR A 102 -16.06 -25.65 -4.26
CA THR A 102 -17.23 -25.90 -3.40
C THR A 102 -17.41 -24.73 -2.45
N GLU A 103 -18.59 -24.14 -2.42
CA GLU A 103 -18.98 -23.18 -1.37
C GLU A 103 -19.46 -23.94 -0.15
N ILE A 104 -18.80 -23.73 0.99
CA ILE A 104 -19.05 -24.48 2.22
C ILE A 104 -19.49 -23.53 3.31
N THR A 105 -20.59 -23.88 3.96
CA THR A 105 -21.04 -23.31 5.22
C THR A 105 -20.83 -24.33 6.33
N ALA A 106 -19.95 -23.98 7.27
CA ALA A 106 -19.74 -24.75 8.49
C ALA A 106 -20.63 -24.19 9.60
N THR A 107 -21.56 -25.00 10.13
CA THR A 107 -22.50 -24.62 11.19
C THR A 107 -22.14 -25.28 12.52
N PHE A 108 -22.43 -24.58 13.61
CA PHE A 108 -22.13 -25.02 14.99
C PHE A 108 -23.39 -25.08 15.86
N GLU A 109 -24.54 -25.37 15.24
CA GLU A 109 -25.83 -25.45 15.93
C GLU A 109 -25.87 -26.64 16.90
N ASN A 110 -25.50 -27.81 16.39
CA ASN A 110 -25.53 -29.08 17.11
C ASN A 110 -24.26 -29.35 17.92
N VAL A 111 -24.41 -30.15 18.98
CA VAL A 111 -23.29 -30.52 19.87
C VAL A 111 -22.38 -31.53 19.16
N GLY A 112 -21.13 -31.14 18.91
CA GLY A 112 -20.16 -32.03 18.28
C GLY A 112 -19.21 -31.28 17.36
N LYS A 113 -18.71 -31.99 16.34
CA LYS A 113 -17.97 -31.37 15.23
C LYS A 113 -18.93 -30.53 14.37
N PRO A 114 -18.43 -29.49 13.69
CA PRO A 114 -19.27 -28.68 12.80
C PRO A 114 -19.91 -29.52 11.70
N GLU A 115 -21.14 -29.18 11.37
CA GLU A 115 -21.82 -29.70 10.19
C GLU A 115 -21.40 -28.88 8.97
N LEU A 116 -21.07 -29.58 7.89
CA LEU A 116 -20.60 -28.95 6.66
C LEU A 116 -21.69 -29.12 5.62
N HIS A 117 -22.26 -28.00 5.19
CA HIS A 117 -23.18 -27.95 4.06
C HIS A 117 -22.47 -27.25 2.92
N GLY A 118 -22.51 -27.83 1.71
CA GLY A 118 -21.88 -27.19 0.57
C GLY A 118 -22.43 -27.68 -0.74
N TRP A 119 -22.15 -26.89 -1.77
CA TRP A 119 -22.56 -27.13 -3.15
C TRP A 119 -21.42 -26.70 -4.07
N ILE A 120 -21.30 -27.36 -5.22
CA ILE A 120 -20.25 -27.02 -6.20
C ILE A 120 -20.67 -25.77 -6.95
N SER A 121 -19.90 -24.69 -6.80
CA SER A 121 -20.16 -23.40 -7.45
C SER A 121 -19.42 -23.22 -8.77
N ALA A 122 -18.33 -23.97 -8.97
CA ALA A 122 -17.60 -23.98 -10.24
C ALA A 122 -16.88 -25.31 -10.50
N VAL A 123 -16.80 -25.68 -11.78
CA VAL A 123 -16.03 -26.81 -12.29
C VAL A 123 -15.05 -26.33 -13.35
N TYR A 124 -13.82 -26.82 -13.27
CA TYR A 124 -12.75 -26.58 -14.23
C TYR A 124 -12.36 -27.90 -14.88
N VAL A 125 -12.19 -27.89 -16.20
CA VAL A 125 -11.71 -29.04 -16.96
C VAL A 125 -10.46 -28.62 -17.73
N PHE A 126 -9.36 -29.30 -17.44
CA PHE A 126 -8.03 -28.98 -17.95
C PHE A 126 -7.39 -30.19 -18.61
N ASN A 127 -7.17 -30.11 -19.92
CA ASN A 127 -6.35 -31.03 -20.69
C ASN A 127 -5.65 -30.25 -21.82
N LYS A 128 -4.93 -30.95 -22.70
CA LYS A 128 -4.19 -30.30 -23.80
C LYS A 128 -5.10 -29.56 -24.79
N ASN A 129 -6.33 -30.05 -24.97
CA ASN A 129 -7.27 -29.54 -25.97
C ASN A 129 -8.34 -28.64 -25.36
N GLU A 130 -8.48 -28.64 -24.04
CA GLU A 130 -9.56 -27.98 -23.33
C GLU A 130 -9.06 -27.29 -22.06
N GLN A 131 -9.45 -26.03 -21.91
CA GLN A 131 -9.36 -25.26 -20.68
C GLN A 131 -10.72 -24.61 -20.45
N SER A 132 -11.65 -25.39 -19.90
CA SER A 132 -13.04 -24.98 -19.71
C SER A 132 -13.30 -24.61 -18.26
N TYR A 133 -14.13 -23.59 -18.07
CA TYR A 133 -14.67 -23.19 -16.78
C TYR A 133 -16.20 -23.16 -16.89
N TYR A 134 -16.85 -23.92 -16.02
CA TYR A 134 -18.30 -23.95 -15.88
C TYR A 134 -18.69 -23.37 -14.54
N LYS A 135 -19.55 -22.36 -14.57
CA LYS A 135 -20.11 -21.73 -13.38
C LYS A 135 -21.49 -22.31 -13.12
N HIS A 136 -21.77 -22.62 -11.87
CA HIS A 136 -23.08 -23.06 -11.44
C HIS A 136 -23.87 -21.87 -10.89
N THR A 137 -25.07 -21.66 -11.44
CA THR A 137 -26.03 -20.68 -10.94
C THR A 137 -27.22 -21.44 -10.38
N PRO A 138 -27.35 -21.52 -9.04
CA PRO A 138 -28.43 -22.28 -8.42
C PRO A 138 -29.77 -21.53 -8.51
N SER A 139 -30.87 -22.28 -8.41
CA SER A 139 -32.24 -21.76 -8.62
C SER A 139 -32.66 -20.63 -7.68
N TRP A 140 -32.07 -20.54 -6.48
CA TRP A 140 -32.37 -19.46 -5.54
C TRP A 140 -31.74 -18.10 -5.92
N CYS A 141 -30.93 -18.05 -6.98
CA CYS A 141 -30.31 -16.83 -7.51
C CYS A 141 -31.11 -16.23 -8.69
N TRP A 142 -32.39 -15.93 -8.47
CA TRP A 142 -33.30 -15.28 -9.44
C TRP A 142 -33.41 -15.99 -10.81
N GLY A 143 -33.48 -17.34 -10.82
CA GLY A 143 -33.60 -18.11 -12.07
C GLY A 143 -33.74 -19.62 -11.88
N THR A 144 -33.61 -20.39 -12.95
CA THR A 144 -33.54 -21.85 -12.90
C THR A 144 -32.11 -22.31 -12.58
N ASP A 145 -31.98 -23.46 -11.91
CA ASP A 145 -30.68 -24.10 -11.67
C ASP A 145 -30.03 -24.46 -13.01
N HIS A 146 -28.84 -23.91 -13.28
CA HIS A 146 -28.14 -24.18 -14.53
C HIS A 146 -26.62 -24.01 -14.42
N TRP A 147 -25.93 -24.66 -15.35
CA TRP A 147 -24.50 -24.54 -15.56
C TRP A 147 -24.22 -23.77 -16.85
N GLU A 148 -23.39 -22.75 -16.76
CA GLU A 148 -22.95 -21.94 -17.89
C GLU A 148 -21.44 -22.10 -18.12
N GLN A 149 -21.02 -22.27 -19.38
CA GLN A 149 -19.61 -22.24 -19.72
C GLN A 149 -19.16 -20.79 -19.86
N ILE A 150 -18.15 -20.39 -19.07
CA ILE A 150 -17.60 -19.04 -19.10
C ILE A 150 -16.34 -19.03 -19.96
N LYS A 151 -16.27 -18.11 -20.92
CA LYS A 151 -15.15 -17.99 -21.87
C LYS A 151 -13.80 -17.72 -21.18
N ALA A 152 -13.82 -16.91 -20.11
CA ALA A 152 -12.62 -16.55 -19.37
C ALA A 152 -12.39 -17.52 -18.20
N VAL A 153 -11.37 -18.37 -18.30
CA VAL A 153 -10.98 -19.29 -17.23
C VAL A 153 -10.35 -18.51 -16.07
N LYS A 154 -11.15 -18.26 -15.04
CA LYS A 154 -10.75 -17.63 -13.79
C LYS A 154 -11.60 -18.14 -12.63
N LEU A 155 -11.13 -18.00 -11.39
CA LEU A 155 -12.01 -18.17 -10.24
C LEU A 155 -13.05 -17.05 -10.19
N PRO A 156 -14.32 -17.34 -9.88
CA PRO A 156 -15.32 -16.31 -9.65
C PRO A 156 -14.93 -15.45 -8.44
N HIS A 157 -15.19 -14.15 -8.49
CA HIS A 157 -15.16 -13.33 -7.28
C HIS A 157 -16.37 -13.67 -6.41
N PRO A 158 -16.23 -13.62 -5.07
CA PRO A 158 -17.37 -13.77 -4.19
C PRO A 158 -18.39 -12.65 -4.49
N PRO A 159 -19.70 -12.87 -4.23
CA PRO A 159 -20.70 -11.82 -4.37
C PRO A 159 -20.31 -10.63 -3.48
N SER A 160 -20.07 -9.45 -4.07
CA SER A 160 -19.71 -8.25 -3.31
C SER A 160 -20.86 -7.84 -2.39
N GLY A 161 -20.58 -7.58 -1.11
CA GLY A 161 -21.56 -6.99 -0.20
C GLY A 161 -21.75 -5.49 -0.48
N MET A 162 -22.96 -4.96 -0.25
CA MET A 162 -23.24 -3.51 -0.33
C MET A 162 -22.60 -2.68 0.81
N ASN A 163 -21.89 -3.32 1.75
CA ASN A 163 -21.31 -2.68 2.94
C ASN A 163 -19.78 -2.79 2.92
N TRP A 164 -19.09 -1.65 2.85
CA TRP A 164 -17.62 -1.54 2.86
C TRP A 164 -16.95 -2.08 4.14
N TYR A 165 -17.69 -2.25 5.23
CA TYR A 165 -17.15 -2.72 6.53
C TYR A 165 -17.33 -4.23 6.78
N SER A 166 -17.95 -4.97 5.86
CA SER A 166 -18.23 -6.40 6.05
C SER A 166 -17.52 -7.24 4.99
N ARG A 167 -16.69 -8.20 5.41
CA ARG A 167 -16.12 -9.21 4.52
C ARG A 167 -17.25 -9.99 3.82
N PRO A 168 -17.28 -10.05 2.48
CA PRO A 168 -18.28 -10.83 1.76
C PRO A 168 -18.30 -12.30 2.20
N LYS A 169 -19.49 -12.92 2.19
CA LYS A 169 -19.59 -14.38 2.35
C LYS A 169 -18.76 -15.04 1.26
N PHE A 170 -18.06 -16.12 1.62
CA PHE A 170 -17.25 -16.92 0.70
C PHE A 170 -16.02 -16.19 0.10
N GLU A 171 -15.63 -15.02 0.62
CA GLU A 171 -14.42 -14.34 0.17
C GLU A 171 -13.18 -15.24 0.29
N ARG A 172 -13.00 -15.86 1.46
CA ARG A 172 -11.91 -16.83 1.72
C ARG A 172 -12.06 -18.06 0.83
N THR A 173 -11.01 -18.40 0.08
CA THR A 173 -10.92 -19.60 -0.76
C THR A 173 -9.66 -20.38 -0.41
N GLU A 174 -9.83 -21.63 0.03
CA GLU A 174 -8.73 -22.50 0.40
C GLU A 174 -8.49 -23.58 -0.66
N VAL A 175 -7.22 -23.92 -0.90
CA VAL A 175 -6.85 -25.01 -1.82
C VAL A 175 -6.45 -26.24 -1.03
N TYR A 176 -7.06 -27.38 -1.33
CA TYR A 176 -6.59 -28.65 -0.76
C TYR A 176 -5.26 -29.07 -1.39
N LYS A 177 -4.16 -28.85 -0.66
CA LYS A 177 -2.80 -29.13 -1.15
C LYS A 177 -2.39 -30.61 -1.11
N GLY A 178 -3.12 -31.44 -0.34
CA GLY A 178 -2.72 -32.80 0.02
C GLY A 178 -2.57 -33.79 -1.15
N ASN A 179 -3.22 -33.54 -2.28
CA ASN A 179 -3.08 -34.36 -3.49
C ASN A 179 -2.47 -33.61 -4.69
N LEU A 180 -2.06 -32.35 -4.55
CA LEU A 180 -1.61 -31.53 -5.68
C LEU A 180 -0.43 -32.15 -6.42
N LYS A 181 0.62 -32.59 -5.70
CA LYS A 181 1.78 -33.27 -6.31
C LYS A 181 1.36 -34.45 -7.17
N ARG A 182 0.46 -35.30 -6.64
CA ARG A 182 -0.05 -36.47 -7.36
C ARG A 182 -0.88 -36.06 -8.58
N THR A 183 -1.76 -35.07 -8.44
CA THR A 183 -2.61 -34.57 -9.52
C THR A 183 -1.76 -33.99 -10.66
N PHE A 184 -0.74 -33.20 -10.37
CA PHE A 184 0.14 -32.64 -11.40
C PHE A 184 0.95 -33.73 -12.10
N LEU A 185 1.70 -34.55 -11.35
CA LEU A 185 2.64 -35.52 -11.93
C LEU A 185 1.95 -36.60 -12.79
N ASN A 186 0.68 -36.92 -12.52
CA ASN A 186 -0.07 -37.97 -13.22
C ASN A 186 -1.10 -37.43 -14.24
N SER A 187 -0.94 -36.19 -14.72
CA SER A 187 -1.88 -35.57 -15.66
C SER A 187 -1.19 -34.73 -16.74
N CYS A 188 -1.97 -33.95 -17.50
CA CYS A 188 -1.48 -33.00 -18.50
C CYS A 188 -0.53 -31.93 -17.91
N LEU A 189 -0.51 -31.76 -16.59
CA LEU A 189 0.27 -30.75 -15.87
C LEU A 189 1.62 -31.24 -15.36
N LYS A 190 2.05 -32.45 -15.71
CA LYS A 190 3.27 -33.08 -15.13
C LYS A 190 4.53 -32.23 -15.22
N TYR A 191 4.65 -31.40 -16.25
CA TYR A 191 5.80 -30.51 -16.43
C TYR A 191 5.63 -29.11 -15.80
N GLY A 192 4.44 -28.81 -15.27
CA GLY A 192 4.12 -27.59 -14.54
C GLY A 192 4.23 -27.74 -13.03
N TRP A 193 4.70 -28.88 -12.49
CA TRP A 193 4.89 -29.01 -11.06
C TRP A 193 6.13 -28.22 -10.60
N GLN A 194 5.90 -27.08 -9.91
CA GLN A 194 6.93 -26.15 -9.45
C GLN A 194 6.71 -25.76 -7.97
N PRO A 195 6.91 -26.70 -7.02
CA PRO A 195 6.52 -26.50 -5.61
C PRO A 195 7.25 -25.33 -4.95
N ASP A 196 8.54 -25.15 -5.21
CA ASP A 196 9.33 -24.06 -4.63
C ASP A 196 8.87 -22.68 -5.13
N MET A 197 8.39 -22.61 -6.37
CA MET A 197 7.80 -21.38 -6.92
C MET A 197 6.44 -21.11 -6.27
N PHE A 198 5.59 -22.12 -6.11
CA PHE A 198 4.28 -21.96 -5.47
C PHE A 198 4.39 -21.54 -4.01
N GLN A 199 5.38 -22.09 -3.28
CA GLN A 199 5.61 -21.76 -1.88
C GLN A 199 6.21 -20.37 -1.70
N ARG A 200 7.29 -20.02 -2.44
CA ARG A 200 7.96 -18.71 -2.31
C ARG A 200 7.05 -17.53 -2.63
N ASN A 201 6.07 -17.72 -3.52
CA ASN A 201 5.17 -16.66 -3.97
C ASN A 201 3.76 -16.78 -3.38
N GLU A 202 3.55 -17.69 -2.44
CA GLU A 202 2.28 -17.88 -1.72
C GLU A 202 1.04 -17.99 -2.63
N PHE A 203 1.14 -18.74 -3.75
CA PHE A 203 0.06 -18.85 -4.72
C PHE A 203 -1.25 -19.29 -4.06
N ASP A 204 -2.26 -18.45 -4.20
CA ASP A 204 -3.61 -18.74 -3.73
C ASP A 204 -4.38 -19.58 -4.75
N ALA A 205 -5.68 -19.76 -4.53
CA ALA A 205 -6.53 -20.50 -5.45
C ALA A 205 -6.64 -19.82 -6.84
N TYR A 206 -6.66 -18.49 -6.88
CA TYR A 206 -6.81 -17.69 -8.10
C TYR A 206 -5.54 -17.80 -8.94
N ASP A 207 -4.39 -17.67 -8.30
CA ASP A 207 -3.07 -17.81 -8.91
C ASP A 207 -2.87 -19.21 -9.46
N LEU A 208 -3.29 -20.24 -8.71
CA LEU A 208 -3.15 -21.63 -9.13
C LEU A 208 -3.98 -21.93 -10.40
N ILE A 209 -5.22 -21.46 -10.46
CA ILE A 209 -6.06 -21.62 -11.66
C ILE A 209 -5.50 -20.83 -12.84
N SER A 210 -5.04 -19.60 -12.60
CA SER A 210 -4.37 -18.76 -13.61
C SER A 210 -3.11 -19.45 -14.16
N TYR A 211 -2.26 -19.97 -13.27
CA TYR A 211 -1.06 -20.72 -13.62
C TYR A 211 -1.35 -21.95 -14.46
N ILE A 212 -2.31 -22.79 -14.04
CA ILE A 212 -2.69 -24.01 -14.78
C ILE A 212 -3.18 -23.67 -16.19
N ASN A 213 -4.05 -22.66 -16.29
CA ASN A 213 -4.57 -22.20 -17.58
C ASN A 213 -3.44 -21.67 -18.48
N LEU A 214 -2.55 -20.84 -17.94
CA LEU A 214 -1.40 -20.30 -18.68
C LEU A 214 -0.41 -21.39 -19.09
N HIS A 215 -0.12 -22.36 -18.22
CA HIS A 215 0.79 -23.47 -18.49
C HIS A 215 0.31 -24.33 -19.66
N LEU A 216 -0.99 -24.62 -19.72
CA LEU A 216 -1.58 -25.38 -20.83
C LEU A 216 -1.68 -24.55 -22.12
N LYS A 217 -1.90 -23.24 -22.01
CA LYS A 217 -2.03 -22.34 -23.15
C LYS A 217 -0.70 -21.99 -23.81
N TYR A 218 0.37 -21.88 -23.02
CA TYR A 218 1.66 -21.36 -23.47
C TYR A 218 2.81 -22.27 -23.03
N GLN A 219 3.45 -22.93 -24.01
CA GLN A 219 4.67 -23.72 -23.79
C GLN A 219 5.80 -22.91 -23.13
N SER A 220 5.81 -21.59 -23.36
CA SER A 220 6.79 -20.68 -22.77
C SER A 220 6.77 -20.67 -21.24
N ILE A 221 5.63 -20.93 -20.60
CA ILE A 221 5.52 -21.01 -19.14
C ILE A 221 6.40 -22.14 -18.59
N GLU A 222 6.34 -23.32 -19.22
CA GLU A 222 7.19 -24.45 -18.85
C GLU A 222 8.68 -24.13 -19.09
N LEU A 223 9.01 -23.58 -20.26
CA LEU A 223 10.38 -23.27 -20.64
C LEU A 223 11.02 -22.23 -19.71
N LEU A 224 10.29 -21.17 -19.35
CA LEU A 224 10.77 -20.13 -18.44
C LEU A 224 10.98 -20.67 -17.03
N ALA A 225 10.02 -21.43 -16.49
CA ALA A 225 10.14 -22.04 -15.17
C ALA A 225 11.36 -22.99 -15.10
N LYS A 226 11.52 -23.87 -16.10
CA LYS A 226 12.67 -24.79 -16.17
C LYS A 226 14.01 -24.10 -16.40
N ALA A 227 14.01 -22.88 -16.93
CA ALA A 227 15.23 -22.11 -17.19
C ALA A 227 15.69 -21.26 -15.99
N GLY A 228 14.99 -21.30 -14.85
CA GLY A 228 15.26 -20.45 -13.69
C GLY A 228 14.86 -18.99 -13.93
N LEU A 229 13.86 -18.77 -14.78
CA LEU A 229 13.27 -17.46 -15.11
C LEU A 229 11.80 -17.41 -14.71
N GLU A 230 11.48 -18.05 -13.57
CA GLU A 230 10.14 -18.14 -13.03
C GLU A 230 9.55 -16.78 -12.64
N CYS A 231 10.38 -15.75 -12.43
CA CYS A 231 9.94 -14.37 -12.18
C CYS A 231 8.93 -13.88 -13.24
N PHE A 232 9.17 -14.18 -14.53
CA PHE A 232 8.24 -13.81 -15.60
C PHE A 232 6.94 -14.62 -15.57
N VAL A 233 7.00 -15.88 -15.13
CA VAL A 233 5.80 -16.72 -14.95
C VAL A 233 4.95 -16.15 -13.82
N VAL A 234 5.57 -15.80 -12.70
CA VAL A 234 4.91 -15.20 -11.53
C VAL A 234 4.27 -13.86 -11.90
N GLU A 235 5.02 -12.95 -12.52
CA GLU A 235 4.51 -11.66 -13.00
C GLU A 235 3.31 -11.84 -13.95
N LYS A 236 3.34 -12.88 -14.80
CA LYS A 236 2.24 -13.19 -15.71
C LYS A 236 1.00 -13.71 -14.98
N VAL A 237 1.18 -14.58 -14.00
CA VAL A 237 0.11 -15.16 -13.17
C VAL A 237 -0.60 -14.06 -12.37
N PHE A 238 0.17 -13.17 -11.74
CA PHE A 238 -0.33 -12.02 -10.98
C PHE A 238 -0.90 -10.89 -11.84
N GLY A 239 -0.86 -11.01 -13.17
CA GLY A 239 -1.42 -10.01 -14.07
C GLY A 239 -0.67 -8.68 -14.08
N ARG A 240 0.64 -8.70 -13.79
CA ARG A 240 1.49 -7.50 -13.80
C ARG A 240 1.53 -6.85 -15.20
N ILE A 241 1.62 -5.53 -15.20
CA ILE A 241 1.64 -4.72 -16.43
C ILE A 241 2.97 -4.96 -17.17
N GLY A 242 2.97 -4.83 -18.50
CA GLY A 242 4.18 -4.98 -19.31
C GLY A 242 4.43 -6.38 -19.88
N SER A 243 3.54 -7.34 -19.64
CA SER A 243 3.70 -8.72 -20.15
C SER A 243 3.82 -8.87 -21.68
N GLY A 244 3.55 -7.80 -22.44
CA GLY A 244 3.69 -7.76 -23.90
C GLY A 244 5.13 -7.72 -24.42
N CYS A 245 6.11 -7.45 -23.56
CA CYS A 245 7.54 -7.57 -23.91
C CYS A 245 7.96 -9.02 -24.20
N ILE A 246 7.19 -10.00 -23.71
CA ILE A 246 7.42 -11.44 -23.91
C ILE A 246 6.52 -11.97 -25.02
N ASN A 247 7.11 -12.73 -25.94
CA ASN A 247 6.37 -13.55 -26.88
C ASN A 247 5.98 -14.90 -26.24
N TRP A 248 4.81 -14.94 -25.60
CA TRP A 248 4.30 -16.15 -24.92
C TRP A 248 4.07 -17.35 -25.85
N ARG A 249 3.99 -17.15 -27.17
CA ARG A 249 3.88 -18.24 -28.18
C ARG A 249 5.25 -18.71 -28.69
N GLY A 250 6.34 -18.13 -28.22
CA GLY A 250 7.70 -18.54 -28.57
C GLY A 250 7.99 -19.97 -28.10
N ARG A 251 8.76 -20.71 -28.91
CA ARG A 251 9.16 -22.11 -28.65
C ARG A 251 10.61 -22.28 -28.20
N SER A 252 11.33 -21.17 -28.02
CA SER A 252 12.71 -21.14 -27.50
C SER A 252 12.88 -19.88 -26.65
N LEU A 253 13.80 -19.90 -25.69
CA LEU A 253 13.99 -18.76 -24.77
C LEU A 253 14.31 -17.46 -25.51
N GLU A 254 15.04 -17.54 -26.62
CA GLU A 254 15.39 -16.40 -27.47
C GLU A 254 14.17 -15.80 -28.16
N LYS A 255 13.29 -16.65 -28.69
CA LYS A 255 12.03 -16.19 -29.30
C LYS A 255 11.06 -15.66 -28.25
N ILE A 256 11.03 -16.27 -27.07
CA ILE A 256 10.17 -15.87 -25.94
C ILE A 256 10.59 -14.50 -25.41
N LEU A 257 11.86 -14.34 -25.06
CA LEU A 257 12.42 -13.14 -24.44
C LEU A 257 12.89 -12.10 -25.46
N ARG A 258 12.82 -12.40 -26.76
CA ARG A 258 13.29 -11.53 -27.86
C ARG A 258 14.74 -11.08 -27.67
N LEU A 259 15.57 -11.99 -27.16
CA LEU A 259 16.97 -11.73 -26.80
C LEU A 259 17.87 -12.88 -27.25
N PRO A 260 19.09 -12.61 -27.73
CA PRO A 260 20.11 -13.65 -27.95
C PRO A 260 20.46 -14.40 -26.66
N ARG A 261 20.84 -15.68 -26.77
CA ARG A 261 21.21 -16.55 -25.62
C ARG A 261 22.21 -15.91 -24.63
N ARG A 262 23.22 -15.19 -25.15
CA ARG A 262 24.25 -14.52 -24.33
C ARG A 262 23.65 -13.54 -23.31
N HIS A 263 22.61 -12.82 -23.71
CA HIS A 263 21.93 -11.83 -22.88
C HIS A 263 20.94 -12.48 -21.92
N ILE A 264 20.31 -13.59 -22.30
CA ILE A 264 19.43 -14.38 -21.41
C ILE A 264 20.21 -14.94 -20.22
N LYS A 265 21.47 -15.37 -20.42
CA LYS A 265 22.32 -15.88 -19.34
C LYS A 265 22.50 -14.84 -18.22
N LYS A 266 22.48 -13.54 -18.54
CA LYS A 266 22.58 -12.44 -17.59
C LYS A 266 21.36 -12.33 -16.66
N LEU A 267 20.19 -12.76 -17.12
CA LEU A 267 18.94 -12.70 -16.36
C LEU A 267 18.84 -13.82 -15.31
N ARG A 268 19.55 -14.93 -15.50
CA ARG A 268 19.45 -16.11 -14.62
C ARG A 268 19.92 -15.80 -13.20
N GLY A 269 19.21 -16.37 -12.22
CA GLY A 269 19.50 -16.20 -10.80
C GLY A 269 19.10 -14.84 -10.23
N ARG A 270 18.35 -14.03 -10.99
CA ARG A 270 17.88 -12.70 -10.58
C ARG A 270 16.36 -12.65 -10.71
N TYR A 271 15.73 -11.87 -9.82
CA TYR A 271 14.36 -11.45 -10.05
C TYR A 271 14.39 -10.31 -11.07
N VAL A 272 13.72 -10.52 -12.21
CA VAL A 272 13.63 -9.53 -13.29
C VAL A 272 12.16 -9.32 -13.60
N ASN A 273 11.69 -8.08 -13.50
CA ASN A 273 10.30 -7.75 -13.82
C ASN A 273 10.12 -7.45 -15.32
N PHE A 274 8.86 -7.32 -15.79
CA PHE A 274 8.59 -7.07 -17.21
C PHE A 274 9.15 -5.74 -17.71
N GLN A 275 9.19 -4.72 -16.87
CA GLN A 275 9.68 -3.41 -17.24
C GLN A 275 11.20 -3.41 -17.41
N GLU A 276 11.94 -4.01 -16.48
CA GLU A 276 13.38 -4.21 -16.59
C GLU A 276 13.74 -5.00 -17.85
N LEU A 277 12.98 -6.07 -18.15
CA LEU A 277 13.16 -6.82 -19.40
C LEU A 277 12.90 -5.94 -20.63
N SER A 278 11.79 -5.20 -20.64
CA SER A 278 11.44 -4.31 -21.75
C SER A 278 12.50 -3.23 -21.96
N PHE A 279 12.98 -2.63 -20.87
CA PHE A 279 14.08 -1.66 -20.90
C PHE A 279 15.34 -2.29 -21.47
N PHE A 280 15.75 -3.45 -20.94
CA PHE A 280 16.93 -4.17 -21.37
C PHE A 280 16.85 -4.62 -22.85
N GLN A 281 15.68 -4.98 -23.37
CA GLN A 281 15.47 -5.31 -24.78
C GLN A 281 15.82 -4.13 -25.70
N ASN A 282 15.46 -2.92 -25.30
CA ASN A 282 15.63 -1.68 -26.08
C ASN A 282 17.03 -1.05 -25.95
N LEU A 283 17.89 -1.55 -25.06
CA LEU A 283 19.27 -1.08 -24.95
C LEU A 283 20.12 -1.45 -26.18
N THR A 284 21.10 -0.59 -26.51
CA THR A 284 22.14 -0.91 -27.50
C THR A 284 23.05 -2.04 -26.99
N GLU A 285 23.80 -2.71 -27.88
CA GLU A 285 24.73 -3.78 -27.45
C GLU A 285 25.80 -3.27 -26.48
N LYS A 286 26.25 -2.01 -26.63
CA LYS A 286 27.17 -1.37 -25.69
C LYS A 286 26.52 -1.18 -24.32
N GLU A 287 25.27 -0.74 -24.26
CA GLU A 287 24.55 -0.53 -22.99
C GLU A 287 24.17 -1.85 -22.30
N LYS A 288 23.90 -2.91 -23.06
CA LYS A 288 23.67 -4.26 -22.50
C LYS A 288 24.89 -4.82 -21.78
N SER A 289 26.09 -4.27 -22.00
CA SER A 289 27.33 -4.69 -21.33
C SER A 289 27.42 -4.25 -19.86
N PHE A 290 26.75 -3.17 -19.46
CA PHE A 290 26.74 -2.66 -18.08
C PHE A 290 26.23 -3.69 -17.07
N SER A 291 26.61 -3.59 -15.79
CA SER A 291 26.13 -4.52 -14.77
C SER A 291 24.60 -4.54 -14.65
N TRP A 292 24.03 -5.64 -14.13
CA TRP A 292 22.58 -5.72 -14.00
C TRP A 292 22.04 -4.68 -13.01
N GLU A 293 22.79 -4.37 -11.96
CA GLU A 293 22.48 -3.35 -10.96
C GLU A 293 22.37 -1.96 -11.61
N THR A 294 23.26 -1.66 -12.56
CA THR A 294 23.20 -0.42 -13.35
C THR A 294 21.95 -0.40 -14.23
N ILE A 295 21.62 -1.52 -14.87
CA ILE A 295 20.46 -1.63 -15.76
C ILE A 295 19.16 -1.46 -14.96
N THR A 296 19.03 -2.10 -13.79
CA THR A 296 17.88 -1.93 -12.89
C THR A 296 17.75 -0.49 -12.42
N LYS A 297 18.85 0.15 -12.01
CA LYS A 297 18.85 1.57 -11.59
C LYS A 297 18.45 2.51 -12.73
N ALA A 298 18.90 2.23 -13.95
CA ALA A 298 18.48 2.97 -15.13
C ALA A 298 16.98 2.75 -15.41
N ALA A 299 16.51 1.50 -15.42
CA ALA A 299 15.11 1.16 -15.67
C ALA A 299 14.14 1.87 -14.70
N ASP A 300 14.51 1.96 -13.41
CA ASP A 300 13.76 2.70 -12.38
C ASP A 300 13.60 4.20 -12.73
N ALA A 301 14.61 4.83 -13.34
CA ALA A 301 14.52 6.22 -13.76
C ALA A 301 13.62 6.44 -14.99
N PHE A 302 13.34 5.40 -15.77
CA PHE A 302 12.46 5.46 -16.95
C PHE A 302 10.96 5.33 -16.61
N GLU A 303 10.59 5.10 -15.35
CA GLU A 303 9.18 5.03 -14.92
C GLU A 303 8.44 6.38 -14.96
N GLY A 304 9.14 7.48 -15.20
CA GLY A 304 8.54 8.81 -15.21
C GLY A 304 9.34 9.85 -16.00
N ASP A 305 9.15 11.12 -15.62
CA ASP A 305 9.83 12.26 -16.24
C ASP A 305 11.32 12.35 -15.85
N GLU A 306 11.74 11.56 -14.87
CA GLU A 306 13.07 11.57 -14.28
C GLU A 306 14.15 11.24 -15.32
N ALA A 307 13.96 10.23 -16.17
CA ALA A 307 14.91 9.93 -17.24
C ALA A 307 15.13 11.13 -18.17
N ARG A 308 14.06 11.86 -18.53
CA ARG A 308 14.17 13.08 -19.33
C ARG A 308 14.91 14.18 -18.58
N ARG A 309 14.62 14.36 -17.29
CA ARG A 309 15.28 15.37 -16.43
C ARG A 309 16.76 15.08 -16.23
N ILE A 310 17.14 13.83 -15.94
CA ILE A 310 18.52 13.35 -15.84
C ILE A 310 19.23 13.53 -17.18
N GLY A 311 18.56 13.16 -18.28
CA GLY A 311 19.06 13.28 -19.65
C GLY A 311 19.48 14.69 -20.07
N LYS A 312 18.98 15.74 -19.40
CA LYS A 312 19.41 17.14 -19.62
C LYS A 312 20.84 17.41 -19.16
N PHE A 313 21.38 16.58 -18.28
CA PHE A 313 22.71 16.77 -17.68
C PHE A 313 23.69 15.67 -18.07
N ILE A 314 23.21 14.42 -18.14
CA ILE A 314 24.04 13.25 -18.42
C ILE A 314 23.20 12.09 -18.99
N SER A 315 23.85 11.18 -19.73
CA SER A 315 23.24 9.90 -20.11
C SER A 315 22.74 9.15 -18.88
N VAL A 316 21.49 8.65 -18.95
CA VAL A 316 20.86 7.89 -17.87
C VAL A 316 21.69 6.67 -17.47
N MET A 317 22.34 5.99 -18.42
CA MET A 317 23.19 4.83 -18.12
C MET A 317 24.43 5.22 -17.31
N LYS A 318 25.07 6.35 -17.63
CA LYS A 318 26.23 6.85 -16.87
C LYS A 318 25.83 7.32 -15.47
N TRP A 319 24.67 7.99 -15.36
CA TRP A 319 24.10 8.35 -14.07
C TRP A 319 23.80 7.11 -13.23
N ALA A 320 23.15 6.10 -13.82
CA ALA A 320 22.77 4.87 -13.14
C ALA A 320 23.99 4.06 -12.66
N GLU A 321 25.09 4.07 -13.42
CA GLU A 321 26.33 3.41 -13.02
C GLU A 321 26.93 4.08 -11.77
N TRP A 322 26.98 5.41 -11.75
CA TRP A 322 27.46 6.17 -10.58
C TRP A 322 26.50 6.02 -9.39
N ALA A 323 25.20 6.20 -9.63
CA ALA A 323 24.16 6.12 -8.61
C ALA A 323 24.06 4.71 -8.00
N GLY A 324 24.30 3.66 -8.80
CA GLY A 324 24.37 2.28 -8.32
C GLY A 324 25.51 2.04 -7.33
N LYS A 325 26.69 2.63 -7.56
CA LYS A 325 27.87 2.48 -6.68
C LYS A 325 27.67 3.14 -5.31
N GLN A 326 26.93 4.23 -5.25
CA GLN A 326 26.67 4.99 -4.02
C GLN A 326 25.26 4.79 -3.45
N ASN A 327 24.48 3.88 -4.04
CA ASN A 327 23.08 3.63 -3.70
C ASN A 327 22.18 4.90 -3.70
N VAL A 328 22.43 5.81 -4.62
CA VAL A 328 21.67 7.05 -4.77
C VAL A 328 20.35 6.78 -5.50
N ASN A 329 19.26 7.42 -5.07
CA ASN A 329 17.98 7.38 -5.77
C ASN A 329 17.80 8.61 -6.67
N LYS A 330 16.94 8.49 -7.69
CA LYS A 330 16.71 9.53 -8.70
C LYS A 330 16.17 10.86 -8.12
N TYR A 331 15.37 10.80 -7.05
CA TYR A 331 14.77 11.96 -6.42
C TYR A 331 15.83 12.76 -5.66
N ASP A 332 16.65 12.11 -4.84
CA ASP A 332 17.72 12.76 -4.07
C ASP A 332 18.72 13.43 -5.01
N TRP A 333 19.14 12.75 -6.08
CA TRP A 333 20.07 13.34 -7.04
C TRP A 333 19.45 14.55 -7.75
N LEU A 334 18.17 14.48 -8.14
CA LEU A 334 17.48 15.62 -8.76
C LEU A 334 17.25 16.77 -7.78
N ASP A 335 17.11 16.50 -6.49
CA ASP A 335 17.02 17.49 -5.43
C ASP A 335 18.37 18.19 -5.21
N TYR A 336 19.44 17.42 -5.08
CA TYR A 336 20.81 17.91 -5.05
C TYR A 336 21.16 18.83 -6.24
N ILE A 337 20.70 18.50 -7.44
CA ILE A 337 20.92 19.34 -8.63
C ILE A 337 20.16 20.67 -8.53
N LYS A 338 19.00 20.71 -7.86
CA LYS A 338 18.31 21.98 -7.57
C LYS A 338 19.07 22.79 -6.54
N ASP A 339 19.55 22.15 -5.48
CA ASP A 339 20.36 22.81 -4.43
C ASP A 339 21.64 23.41 -5.02
N CYS A 340 22.34 22.65 -5.87
CA CYS A 340 23.49 23.15 -6.61
C CYS A 340 23.17 24.42 -7.40
N ARG A 341 22.05 24.44 -8.11
CA ARG A 341 21.64 25.61 -8.91
C ARG A 341 21.28 26.80 -8.03
N LEU A 342 20.61 26.58 -6.91
CA LEU A 342 20.26 27.63 -5.96
C LEU A 342 21.52 28.27 -5.34
N LEU A 343 22.52 27.44 -5.02
CA LEU A 343 23.81 27.86 -4.50
C LEU A 343 24.80 28.35 -5.58
N GLY A 344 24.37 28.41 -6.85
CA GLY A 344 25.21 28.89 -7.96
C GLY A 344 26.37 27.96 -8.37
N LEU A 345 26.32 26.68 -7.98
CA LEU A 345 27.32 25.69 -8.35
C LEU A 345 27.19 25.26 -9.82
N ASP A 346 28.32 25.15 -10.52
CA ASP A 346 28.37 24.76 -11.92
C ASP A 346 28.20 23.25 -12.10
N THR A 347 26.97 22.81 -12.38
CA THR A 347 26.62 21.40 -12.62
C THR A 347 27.20 20.82 -13.93
N ARG A 348 27.97 21.58 -14.72
CA ARG A 348 28.73 21.03 -15.86
C ARG A 348 30.04 20.39 -15.41
N LYS A 349 30.56 20.76 -14.22
CA LYS A 349 31.77 20.16 -13.65
C LYS A 349 31.46 18.76 -13.14
N LYS A 350 32.23 17.76 -13.58
CA LYS A 350 32.01 16.35 -13.24
C LYS A 350 31.98 16.09 -11.73
N SER A 351 32.88 16.70 -10.97
CA SER A 351 32.96 16.56 -9.51
C SER A 351 31.75 17.15 -8.77
N ILE A 352 31.05 18.11 -9.37
CA ILE A 352 29.79 18.65 -8.85
C ILE A 352 28.62 17.79 -9.33
N LEU A 353 28.59 17.41 -10.60
CA LEU A 353 27.49 16.64 -11.17
C LEU A 353 27.36 15.24 -10.55
N LEU A 354 28.50 14.61 -10.27
CA LEU A 354 28.63 13.25 -9.74
C LEU A 354 29.68 13.27 -8.60
N PRO A 355 29.33 13.75 -7.41
CA PRO A 355 30.26 13.80 -6.27
C PRO A 355 30.73 12.40 -5.85
N GLU A 356 31.90 12.32 -5.22
CA GLU A 356 32.46 11.05 -4.73
C GLU A 356 31.75 10.53 -3.48
N ASP A 357 31.36 11.43 -2.56
CA ASP A 357 30.46 11.14 -1.43
C ASP A 357 29.19 11.97 -1.58
N PHE A 358 28.19 11.40 -2.26
CA PHE A 358 26.92 12.09 -2.46
C PHE A 358 26.21 12.41 -1.14
N ALA A 359 26.25 11.49 -0.17
CA ALA A 359 25.49 11.63 1.07
C ALA A 359 26.01 12.76 1.95
N GLU A 360 27.33 12.93 2.04
CA GLU A 360 27.94 14.06 2.75
C GLU A 360 27.66 15.38 2.01
N VAL A 361 27.91 15.42 0.70
CA VAL A 361 27.76 16.65 -0.09
C VAL A 361 26.31 17.10 -0.13
N HIS A 362 25.35 16.19 -0.37
CA HIS A 362 23.91 16.52 -0.39
C HIS A 362 23.46 17.07 0.95
N ARG A 363 23.81 16.43 2.07
CA ARG A 363 23.49 16.91 3.42
C ARG A 363 24.01 18.32 3.67
N ARG A 364 25.29 18.56 3.36
CA ARG A 364 25.94 19.87 3.54
C ARG A 364 25.27 20.95 2.69
N LEU A 365 24.97 20.67 1.42
CA LEU A 365 24.32 21.64 0.54
C LEU A 365 22.87 21.91 0.98
N SER A 366 22.12 20.89 1.40
CA SER A 366 20.76 21.08 1.87
C SER A 366 20.71 21.90 3.17
N GLU A 367 21.69 21.76 4.05
CA GLU A 367 21.86 22.65 5.21
C GLU A 367 22.14 24.11 4.78
N GLN A 368 23.04 24.32 3.83
CA GLN A 368 23.33 25.65 3.28
C GLN A 368 22.09 26.28 2.61
N VAL A 369 21.35 25.50 1.82
CA VAL A 369 20.09 25.93 1.20
C VAL A 369 19.06 26.28 2.27
N LYS A 370 18.96 25.51 3.35
CA LYS A 370 18.06 25.82 4.46
C LYS A 370 18.42 27.16 5.10
N ILE A 371 19.71 27.39 5.39
CA ILE A 371 20.20 28.67 5.94
C ILE A 371 19.87 29.81 4.97
N GLN A 372 20.21 29.68 3.68
CA GLN A 372 19.97 30.71 2.69
C GLN A 372 18.47 31.01 2.51
N ARG A 373 17.61 30.00 2.55
CA ARG A 373 16.15 30.20 2.51
C ARG A 373 15.64 30.94 3.73
N THR A 374 16.08 30.55 4.93
CA THR A 374 15.73 31.27 6.17
C THR A 374 16.24 32.71 6.15
N GLU A 375 17.44 32.97 5.62
CA GLU A 375 17.95 34.33 5.44
C GLU A 375 17.12 35.15 4.45
N LEU A 376 16.72 34.56 3.31
CA LEU A 376 15.86 35.21 2.32
C LEU A 376 14.45 35.50 2.89
N GLU A 377 13.88 34.55 3.62
CA GLU A 377 12.58 34.69 4.28
C GLU A 377 12.63 35.78 5.36
N ASN A 378 13.65 35.77 6.23
CA ASN A 378 13.86 36.82 7.23
C ASN A 378 14.11 38.19 6.57
N ALA A 379 14.85 38.25 5.46
CA ALA A 379 15.04 39.49 4.72
C ALA A 379 13.72 40.02 4.12
N ALA A 380 12.85 39.12 3.65
CA ALA A 380 11.52 39.47 3.16
C ALA A 380 10.60 39.97 4.30
N ILE A 381 10.56 39.27 5.44
CA ILE A 381 9.84 39.70 6.65
C ILE A 381 10.33 41.08 7.08
N LYS A 382 11.65 41.28 7.15
CA LYS A 382 12.25 42.57 7.53
C LYS A 382 11.90 43.70 6.56
N LYS A 383 11.77 43.40 5.26
CA LYS A 383 11.31 44.37 4.25
C LYS A 383 9.85 44.76 4.48
N VAL A 384 8.98 43.79 4.77
CA VAL A 384 7.58 44.08 5.14
C VAL A 384 7.52 44.90 6.42
N ALA A 385 8.29 44.52 7.43
CA ALA A 385 8.41 45.26 8.68
C ALA A 385 8.83 46.71 8.45
N ALA A 386 9.89 46.95 7.67
CA ALA A 386 10.37 48.30 7.36
C ALA A 386 9.32 49.18 6.65
N LEU A 387 8.49 48.60 5.79
CA LEU A 387 7.44 49.32 5.06
C LEU A 387 6.22 49.66 5.91
N GLN A 388 5.92 48.80 6.89
CA GLN A 388 4.68 48.85 7.68
C GLN A 388 4.91 49.31 9.13
N LYS A 389 6.16 49.46 9.58
CA LYS A 389 6.50 49.88 10.95
C LYS A 389 5.76 51.17 11.36
N MET A 390 5.18 51.13 12.54
CA MET A 390 4.53 52.28 13.16
C MET A 390 5.04 52.45 14.59
N ASP A 391 5.66 53.60 14.86
CA ASP A 391 6.09 53.96 16.21
C ASP A 391 4.91 54.52 17.00
N ILE A 392 4.17 53.63 17.68
CA ILE A 392 3.01 53.98 18.50
C ILE A 392 3.30 53.61 19.95
N LYS A 393 3.31 54.64 20.80
CA LYS A 393 3.47 54.53 22.25
C LYS A 393 2.43 55.44 22.93
N ARG A 394 1.37 54.83 23.47
CA ARG A 394 0.22 55.54 24.07
C ARG A 394 -0.49 54.63 25.08
N ASN A 395 -1.14 55.24 26.07
CA ASN A 395 -2.00 54.56 27.03
C ASN A 395 -1.31 53.38 27.75
N GLY A 396 -0.01 53.50 28.04
CA GLY A 396 0.76 52.45 28.70
C GLY A 396 1.12 51.26 27.79
N PHE A 397 0.91 51.36 26.48
CA PHE A 397 1.26 50.31 25.52
C PHE A 397 2.22 50.81 24.43
N ILE A 398 3.04 49.87 23.93
CA ILE A 398 3.98 50.04 22.82
C ILE A 398 3.64 49.03 21.73
N LEU A 399 3.62 49.49 20.47
CA LEU A 399 3.50 48.63 19.31
C LEU A 399 4.89 48.29 18.74
N LYS A 400 5.20 47.00 18.61
CA LYS A 400 6.35 46.47 17.87
C LYS A 400 5.84 45.67 16.66
N ILE A 401 6.65 45.50 15.63
CA ILE A 401 6.32 44.68 14.44
C ILE A 401 7.26 43.46 14.42
N ALA A 402 6.79 42.31 13.93
CA ALA A 402 7.66 41.16 13.73
C ALA A 402 8.69 41.46 12.63
N GLU A 403 9.99 41.31 12.92
CA GLU A 403 11.09 41.61 11.98
C GLU A 403 11.79 40.33 11.49
N SER A 404 11.50 39.18 12.10
CA SER A 404 12.03 37.86 11.73
C SER A 404 11.10 36.71 12.09
N GLN A 405 11.36 35.54 11.52
CA GLN A 405 10.72 34.28 11.92
C GLN A 405 11.01 33.94 13.40
N GLU A 406 12.18 34.34 13.92
CA GLU A 406 12.54 34.09 15.31
C GLU A 406 11.67 34.89 16.28
N ASP A 407 11.32 36.13 15.93
CA ASP A 407 10.39 36.93 16.75
C ASP A 407 9.02 36.24 16.87
N LEU A 408 8.52 35.69 15.77
CA LEU A 408 7.26 34.93 15.75
C LEU A 408 7.36 33.63 16.56
N ASN A 409 8.52 32.96 16.56
CA ASN A 409 8.78 31.76 17.35
C ASN A 409 8.75 32.07 18.85
N VAL A 410 9.45 33.12 19.28
CA VAL A 410 9.48 33.57 20.68
C VAL A 410 8.08 33.92 21.16
N GLU A 411 7.36 34.73 20.38
CA GLU A 411 5.99 35.15 20.70
C GLU A 411 5.05 33.95 20.81
N SER A 412 5.15 33.00 19.88
CA SER A 412 4.37 31.76 19.87
C SER A 412 4.64 30.90 21.10
N SER A 413 5.90 30.79 21.50
CA SER A 413 6.32 29.97 22.64
C SER A 413 5.84 30.54 23.97
N VAL A 414 5.94 31.86 24.16
CA VAL A 414 5.58 32.51 25.43
C VAL A 414 4.07 32.63 25.59
N LEU A 415 3.34 33.02 24.54
CA LEU A 415 1.89 33.23 24.62
C LEU A 415 1.07 31.94 24.35
N GLY A 416 1.72 30.83 24.01
CA GLY A 416 1.04 29.55 23.80
C GLY A 416 0.04 29.55 22.64
N HIS A 417 0.27 30.38 21.62
CA HIS A 417 -0.57 30.49 20.41
C HIS A 417 0.28 30.30 19.13
N CYS A 418 -0.35 29.94 18.01
CA CYS A 418 0.36 29.44 16.82
C CYS A 418 0.93 30.51 15.87
N VAL A 419 1.24 31.72 16.32
CA VAL A 419 1.71 32.82 15.44
C VAL A 419 3.01 32.48 14.67
N ARG A 420 3.83 31.52 15.15
CA ARG A 420 5.03 31.02 14.44
C ARG A 420 4.75 30.50 13.03
N THR A 421 3.54 30.03 12.75
CA THR A 421 3.17 29.48 11.43
C THR A 421 2.86 30.56 10.40
N TYR A 422 3.02 31.84 10.74
CA TYR A 422 2.65 32.97 9.89
C TYR A 422 3.85 33.53 9.10
N GLY A 423 5.06 33.00 9.29
CA GLY A 423 6.31 33.40 8.63
C GLY A 423 6.19 33.62 7.13
N ASP A 424 5.85 32.57 6.39
CA ASP A 424 5.68 32.61 4.94
C ASP A 424 4.71 33.73 4.51
N LYS A 425 3.56 33.86 5.19
CA LYS A 425 2.55 34.88 4.87
C LYS A 425 3.04 36.30 5.16
N VAL A 426 3.86 36.48 6.18
CA VAL A 426 4.48 37.77 6.47
C VAL A 426 5.58 38.07 5.45
N ALA A 427 6.40 37.08 5.07
CA ALA A 427 7.43 37.21 4.06
C ALA A 427 6.87 37.58 2.68
N GLU A 428 5.73 36.99 2.30
CA GLU A 428 4.98 37.28 1.08
C GLU A 428 4.20 38.62 1.15
N GLY A 429 4.11 39.21 2.35
CA GLY A 429 3.36 40.44 2.59
C GLY A 429 1.84 40.25 2.52
N GLU A 430 1.32 39.02 2.71
CA GLU A 430 -0.11 38.73 2.77
C GLU A 430 -0.75 39.07 4.13
N THR A 431 0.07 39.18 5.18
CA THR A 431 -0.37 39.53 6.53
C THR A 431 0.71 40.32 7.26
N ILE A 432 0.30 41.14 8.21
CA ILE A 432 1.19 41.98 9.02
C ILE A 432 0.92 41.63 10.48
N ILE A 433 1.97 41.20 11.18
CA ILE A 433 1.91 40.83 12.60
C ILE A 433 2.60 41.90 13.43
N TYR A 434 1.81 42.54 14.29
CA TYR A 434 2.30 43.43 15.33
C TYR A 434 2.25 42.75 16.69
N PHE A 435 3.12 43.21 17.58
CA PHE A 435 3.20 42.84 18.97
C PHE A 435 2.83 44.04 19.82
N ILE A 436 1.81 43.89 20.67
CA ILE A 436 1.46 44.88 21.69
C ILE A 436 2.23 44.51 22.95
N ARG A 437 2.88 45.50 23.54
CA ARG A 437 3.70 45.39 24.76
C ARG A 437 3.22 46.39 25.80
N ARG A 438 3.42 46.08 27.08
CA ARG A 438 3.24 47.04 28.16
C ARG A 438 4.45 47.98 28.20
N GLU A 439 4.22 49.27 28.43
CA GLU A 439 5.27 50.29 28.47
C GLU A 439 6.29 50.02 29.58
N GLU A 440 5.82 49.56 30.74
CA GLU A 440 6.66 49.18 31.88
C GLU A 440 7.50 47.93 31.62
N LYS A 441 7.10 47.10 30.64
CA LYS A 441 7.71 45.81 30.31
C LYS A 441 7.76 45.59 28.79
N PRO A 442 8.59 46.37 28.07
CA PRO A 442 8.59 46.39 26.60
C PRO A 442 9.08 45.10 25.93
N ASP A 443 9.76 44.23 26.68
CA ASP A 443 10.38 43.00 26.16
C ASP A 443 9.60 41.73 26.53
N GLU A 444 8.55 41.84 27.35
CA GLU A 444 7.67 40.70 27.68
C GLU A 444 6.51 40.59 26.67
N PRO A 445 6.32 39.42 26.03
CA PRO A 445 5.13 39.14 25.22
C PRO A 445 3.82 39.41 25.95
N TYR A 446 2.85 40.04 25.27
CA TYR A 446 1.58 40.41 25.88
C TYR A 446 0.38 40.13 24.96
N TYR A 447 0.28 40.77 23.79
CA TYR A 447 -0.72 40.46 22.78
C TYR A 447 -0.13 40.51 21.36
N THR A 448 -0.63 39.66 20.47
CA THR A 448 -0.35 39.68 19.03
C THR A 448 -1.52 40.25 18.26
N LEU A 449 -1.26 41.15 17.32
CA LEU A 449 -2.25 41.82 16.48
C LEU A 449 -1.99 41.52 15.00
N GLU A 450 -2.97 40.95 14.32
CA GLU A 450 -2.92 40.64 12.90
C GLU A 450 -3.77 41.62 12.07
N ILE A 451 -3.15 42.25 11.08
CA ILE A 451 -3.79 43.16 10.14
C ILE A 451 -3.41 42.75 8.71
N LYS A 452 -4.38 42.76 7.78
CA LYS A 452 -4.12 42.58 6.36
C LYS A 452 -3.49 43.83 5.73
N PRO A 453 -2.70 43.70 4.64
CA PRO A 453 -2.05 44.83 3.97
C PRO A 453 -3.00 45.95 3.53
N GLU A 454 -4.23 45.59 3.21
CA GLU A 454 -5.34 46.47 2.84
C GLU A 454 -6.11 47.08 4.03
N GLY A 455 -5.57 46.93 5.25
CA GLY A 455 -6.03 47.64 6.44
C GLY A 455 -7.13 46.96 7.24
N LYS A 456 -7.52 45.74 6.84
CA LYS A 456 -8.52 44.93 7.55
C LYS A 456 -7.92 44.28 8.80
N PHE A 457 -8.53 44.55 9.95
CA PHE A 457 -8.26 43.82 11.20
C PHE A 457 -8.72 42.36 11.08
N ILE A 458 -7.87 41.42 11.53
CA ILE A 458 -8.19 39.99 11.55
C ILE A 458 -8.38 39.50 12.98
N GLN A 459 -7.37 39.67 13.83
CA GLN A 459 -7.43 39.19 15.22
C GLN A 459 -6.43 39.92 16.12
N CYS A 460 -6.71 39.88 17.42
CA CYS A 460 -5.77 40.27 18.46
C CYS A 460 -5.89 39.26 19.63
N ARG A 461 -4.80 38.58 19.98
CA ARG A 461 -4.79 37.43 20.91
C ARG A 461 -3.67 37.54 21.94
N GLY A 462 -3.99 37.27 23.19
CA GLY A 462 -3.01 37.16 24.28
C GLY A 462 -2.70 35.69 24.60
N GLU A 463 -2.19 35.46 25.80
CA GLU A 463 -1.83 34.13 26.31
C GLU A 463 -2.98 33.10 26.13
N HIS A 464 -2.66 31.93 25.59
CA HIS A 464 -3.60 30.85 25.27
C HIS A 464 -4.83 31.28 24.45
N ASN A 465 -4.65 32.24 23.54
CA ASN A 465 -5.70 32.84 22.72
C ASN A 465 -6.78 33.61 23.50
N CYS A 466 -6.45 34.11 24.69
CA CYS A 466 -7.36 34.93 25.48
C CYS A 466 -7.80 36.19 24.70
N ASN A 467 -9.01 36.67 25.02
CA ASN A 467 -9.56 37.89 24.42
C ASN A 467 -8.85 39.14 24.96
N MET A 468 -9.01 40.26 24.26
CA MET A 468 -8.48 41.56 24.68
C MET A 468 -9.17 42.07 25.96
N THR A 469 -8.42 42.78 26.79
CA THR A 469 -9.01 43.67 27.80
C THR A 469 -9.54 44.94 27.12
N PRO A 470 -10.45 45.71 27.76
CA PRO A 470 -10.96 46.97 27.19
C PRO A 470 -9.85 47.96 26.80
N GLU A 471 -8.77 48.00 27.59
CA GLU A 471 -7.63 48.89 27.34
C GLU A 471 -6.83 48.45 26.11
N VAL A 472 -6.64 47.13 25.92
CA VAL A 472 -5.98 46.56 24.74
C VAL A 472 -6.84 46.71 23.49
N GLU A 473 -8.16 46.57 23.62
CA GLU A 473 -9.10 46.78 22.52
C GLU A 473 -9.08 48.23 22.03
N ALA A 474 -9.13 49.20 22.95
CA ALA A 474 -9.00 50.62 22.62
C ALA A 474 -7.65 50.94 21.96
N PHE A 475 -6.55 50.33 22.43
CA PHE A 475 -5.24 50.48 21.80
C PHE A 475 -5.21 49.86 20.39
N LYS A 476 -5.76 48.65 20.22
CA LYS A 476 -5.88 47.98 18.91
C LYS A 476 -6.65 48.85 17.92
N ASP A 477 -7.79 49.42 18.32
CA ASP A 477 -8.61 50.23 17.42
C ASP A 477 -7.89 51.51 16.99
N MET A 478 -7.14 52.14 17.90
CA MET A 478 -6.25 53.26 17.56
C MET A 478 -5.19 52.84 16.54
N VAL A 479 -4.54 51.70 16.74
CA VAL A 479 -3.49 51.17 15.84
C VAL A 479 -4.07 50.88 14.45
N VAL A 480 -5.22 50.21 14.36
CA VAL A 480 -5.89 49.91 13.08
C VAL A 480 -6.34 51.19 12.37
N ALA A 481 -6.86 52.18 13.11
CA ALA A 481 -7.23 53.47 12.54
C ALA A 481 -6.01 54.22 11.99
N GLU A 482 -4.90 54.23 12.73
CA GLU A 482 -3.64 54.84 12.28
C GLU A 482 -3.08 54.14 11.04
N PHE A 483 -3.10 52.81 11.02
CA PHE A 483 -2.68 52.01 9.86
C PHE A 483 -3.48 52.40 8.60
N ASN A 484 -4.81 52.42 8.71
CA ASN A 484 -5.70 52.82 7.61
C ASN A 484 -5.50 54.29 7.19
N ARG A 485 -5.22 55.20 8.12
CA ARG A 485 -4.90 56.60 7.81
C ARG A 485 -3.61 56.71 7.00
N ARG A 486 -2.59 55.92 7.34
CA ARG A 486 -1.32 55.86 6.59
C ARG A 486 -1.51 55.27 5.20
N LEU A 487 -2.31 54.21 5.05
CA LEU A 487 -2.66 53.64 3.75
C LEU A 487 -3.31 54.69 2.83
N LYS A 488 -4.37 55.36 3.29
CA LYS A 488 -5.06 56.43 2.52
C LYS A 488 -4.12 57.57 2.12
N ARG A 489 -3.16 57.93 2.98
CA ARG A 489 -2.14 58.96 2.68
C ARG A 489 -1.14 58.49 1.62
N LYS A 490 -0.77 57.21 1.62
CA LYS A 490 0.11 56.62 0.60
C LYS A 490 -0.61 56.55 -0.75
N GLU A 491 -1.87 56.11 -0.78
CA GLU A 491 -2.72 56.07 -2.00
C GLU A 491 -2.86 57.46 -2.64
N ARG A 492 -3.15 58.50 -1.85
CA ARG A 492 -3.26 59.89 -2.33
C ARG A 492 -1.96 60.52 -2.82
N LYS A 493 -0.80 59.96 -2.45
CA LYS A 493 0.53 60.41 -2.92
C LYS A 493 1.00 59.63 -4.15
N ALA A 494 0.38 58.49 -4.44
CA ALA A 494 0.70 57.62 -5.57
C ALA A 494 -0.23 57.84 -6.77
N ALA A 495 -1.45 58.33 -6.51
CA ALA A 495 -2.32 58.97 -7.50
C ALA A 495 -1.87 60.43 -7.73
#